data_AF-A0A7C3FTI8-F1
#
_entry.id   AF-A0A7C3FTI8-F1
#
_cell.length_a   1.000
_cell.length_b   1.000
_cell.length_c   1.000
_cell.angle_alpha   90.00
_cell.angle_beta   90.00
_cell.angle_gamma   90.00
#
_symmetry.space_group_name_H-M   'P 1'
#
loop_
_entity.id
_entity.type
_entity.pdbx_description
1 polymer ?
#
loop_
_entity_poly.entity_id
_entity_poly.type
_entity_poly.pdbx_seq_one_letter_code
_entity_poly.pdbx_strand_id
1 'polypeptide(L)'
;MRFAWIRQKENRDAPPRKVFTHPLNLLMIAYNVIWWIPIILPFTGAISYYAGFMSFLVLTVIRLIANIIRNNVLNLGKAEVFPLRSP
;
A
#
# COMPACT_ATOMS: atom_id res chain seq x y z
N MET A 1 0.29 -14.69 -2.96
CA MET A 1 -0.42 -14.67 -4.27
C MET A 1 -1.81 -15.31 -4.23
N ARG A 2 -2.23 -15.88 -3.09
CA ARG A 2 -3.53 -16.57 -2.94
C ARG A 2 -4.75 -15.70 -3.27
N PHE A 3 -4.79 -14.44 -2.84
CA PHE A 3 -5.94 -13.55 -3.12
C PHE A 3 -6.02 -13.03 -4.55
N ALA A 4 -4.89 -12.83 -5.24
CA ALA A 4 -4.91 -12.44 -6.65
C ALA A 4 -5.56 -13.53 -7.52
N TRP A 5 -5.28 -14.80 -7.19
CA TRP A 5 -5.87 -15.96 -7.83
C TRP A 5 -7.36 -16.11 -7.51
N ILE A 6 -7.76 -15.97 -6.24
CA ILE A 6 -9.18 -16.03 -5.84
C ILE A 6 -9.97 -14.89 -6.51
N ARG A 7 -9.42 -13.68 -6.54
CA ARG A 7 -10.04 -12.50 -7.16
C ARG A 7 -10.21 -12.65 -8.68
N GLN A 8 -9.25 -13.24 -9.38
CA GLN A 8 -9.40 -13.52 -10.82
C GLN A 8 -10.51 -14.54 -11.11
N LYS A 9 -10.71 -15.49 -10.19
CA LYS A 9 -11.78 -16.49 -10.28
C LYS A 9 -13.16 -15.86 -10.01
N GLU A 10 -13.24 -14.98 -9.02
CA GLU A 10 -14.49 -14.33 -8.57
C GLU A 10 -14.91 -13.15 -9.48
N ASN A 11 -13.96 -12.43 -10.08
CA ASN A 11 -14.23 -11.31 -11.01
C ASN A 11 -14.90 -11.72 -12.33
N ARG A 12 -15.06 -13.02 -12.62
CA ARG A 12 -15.85 -13.44 -13.79
C ARG A 12 -17.35 -13.19 -13.60
N ASP A 13 -17.82 -13.11 -12.35
CA ASP A 13 -19.25 -13.05 -12.02
C ASP A 13 -19.64 -11.89 -11.08
N ALA A 14 -18.73 -10.96 -10.77
CA ALA A 14 -18.96 -9.93 -9.75
C ALA A 14 -19.42 -8.55 -10.31
N PRO A 15 -20.42 -7.88 -9.70
CA PRO A 15 -20.88 -6.54 -10.07
C PRO A 15 -19.83 -5.44 -9.80
N PRO A 16 -19.98 -4.24 -10.42
CA PRO A 16 -18.94 -3.21 -10.43
C PRO A 16 -18.46 -2.78 -9.04
N ARG A 17 -17.14 -2.63 -8.94
CA ARG A 17 -16.36 -2.23 -7.77
C ARG A 17 -17.05 -1.09 -7.01
N LYS A 18 -17.45 -1.35 -5.75
CA LYS A 18 -17.99 -0.30 -4.86
C LYS A 18 -16.99 0.85 -4.76
N VAL A 19 -17.43 2.03 -5.19
CA VAL A 19 -16.70 3.29 -5.05
C VAL A 19 -16.51 3.54 -3.55
N PHE A 20 -15.25 3.65 -3.13
CA PHE A 20 -14.86 3.69 -1.71
C PHE A 20 -15.16 5.07 -1.10
N THR A 21 -16.29 5.20 -0.42
CA THR A 21 -16.69 6.38 0.36
C THR A 21 -16.39 6.22 1.86
N HIS A 22 -15.21 5.72 2.24
CA HIS A 22 -14.84 5.49 3.66
C HIS A 22 -13.72 6.44 4.15
N PRO A 23 -13.75 6.90 5.42
CA PRO A 23 -12.73 7.79 6.01
C PRO A 23 -11.31 7.22 5.99
N LEU A 24 -11.16 5.89 5.93
CA LEU A 24 -9.88 5.20 5.76
C LEU A 24 -9.18 5.51 4.42
N ASN A 25 -9.89 6.07 3.44
CA ASN A 25 -9.31 6.48 2.16
C ASN A 25 -8.36 7.68 2.31
N LEU A 26 -8.66 8.59 3.25
CA LEU A 26 -7.78 9.73 3.55
C LEU A 26 -6.45 9.26 4.16
N LEU A 27 -6.52 8.26 5.05
CA LEU A 27 -5.36 7.57 5.60
C LEU A 27 -4.54 6.86 4.52
N MET A 28 -5.19 6.24 3.54
CA MET A 28 -4.51 5.59 2.41
C MET A 28 -3.79 6.61 1.52
N ILE A 29 -4.42 7.75 1.22
CA ILE A 29 -3.80 8.85 0.45
C ILE A 29 -2.62 9.42 1.24
N ALA A 30 -2.81 9.76 2.51
CA ALA A 30 -1.75 10.28 3.37
C ALA A 30 -0.57 9.31 3.46
N TYR A 31 -0.82 8.01 3.63
CA TYR A 31 0.20 6.96 3.66
C TYR A 31 0.95 6.83 2.32
N ASN A 32 0.28 7.04 1.18
CA ASN A 32 0.92 7.07 -0.13
C ASN A 32 1.76 8.34 -0.33
N VAL A 33 1.26 9.51 0.06
CA VAL A 33 2.00 10.77 -0.04
C VAL A 33 3.23 10.76 0.86
N ILE A 34 3.11 10.27 2.10
CA ILE A 34 4.23 10.15 3.05
C ILE A 34 5.35 9.27 2.49
N TRP A 35 5.03 8.27 1.68
CA TRP A 35 6.04 7.40 1.07
C TRP A 35 6.95 8.11 0.06
N TRP A 36 6.49 9.20 -0.56
CA TRP A 36 7.29 9.99 -1.49
C TRP A 36 8.26 10.94 -0.78
N ILE A 37 8.02 11.26 0.49
CA ILE A 37 8.82 12.20 1.28
C ILE A 37 10.34 11.89 1.25
N PRO A 38 10.80 10.65 1.47
CA PRO A 38 12.23 10.36 1.46
C PRO A 38 12.85 10.34 0.06
N ILE A 39 12.03 10.28 -1.00
CA ILE A 39 12.49 10.47 -2.38
C ILE A 39 12.68 11.95 -2.65
N ILE A 40 11.76 12.81 -2.19
CA ILE A 40 11.74 14.25 -2.50
C ILE A 40 12.76 15.02 -1.65
N LEU A 41 12.89 14.70 -0.37
CA LEU A 41 13.76 15.42 0.58
C LEU A 41 15.24 15.51 0.13
N PRO A 42 15.87 14.45 -0.42
CA PRO A 42 17.24 14.53 -0.94
C PRO A 42 17.38 15.51 -2.10
N PHE A 43 16.39 15.60 -3.00
CA PHE A 43 16.42 16.54 -4.13
C PHE A 43 16.26 17.99 -3.70
N THR A 44 15.62 18.24 -2.56
CA THR A 44 15.53 19.58 -1.96
C THR A 44 16.77 19.98 -1.15
N GLY A 45 17.75 19.08 -0.99
CA GLY A 45 18.93 19.31 -0.16
C GLY A 45 18.66 19.29 1.36
N ALA A 46 17.43 18.95 1.78
CA ALA A 46 17.04 18.93 3.18
C ALA A 46 17.69 17.78 3.98
N ILE A 47 18.05 16.67 3.32
CA ILE A 47 18.73 15.52 3.92
C ILE A 47 19.84 15.01 2.99
N SER A 48 20.83 14.32 3.56
CA SER A 48 21.87 13.66 2.76
C SER A 48 21.27 12.53 1.90
N TYR A 49 21.88 12.30 0.74
CA TYR A 49 21.46 11.22 -0.18
C TYR A 49 21.38 9.86 0.52
N TYR A 50 22.37 9.55 1.36
CA TYR A 50 22.41 8.31 2.14
C TYR A 50 21.21 8.20 3.10
N ALA A 51 20.86 9.28 3.80
CA ALA A 51 19.72 9.30 4.71
C ALA A 51 18.38 9.12 3.95
N GLY A 52 18.25 9.75 2.77
CA GLY A 52 17.09 9.55 1.90
C GLY A 52 16.97 8.13 1.38
N PHE A 53 18.07 7.55 0.92
CA PHE A 53 18.11 6.16 0.44
C PHE A 53 17.73 5.16 1.54
N MET A 54 18.30 5.31 2.74
CA MET A 54 18.01 4.40 3.86
C MET A 54 16.55 4.51 4.32
N SER A 55 16.02 5.73 4.44
CA SER A 55 14.61 5.93 4.81
C SER A 55 13.65 5.38 3.75
N PHE A 56 13.95 5.56 2.46
CA PHE A 56 13.21 4.95 1.36
C PHE A 56 13.23 3.42 1.42
N LEU A 57 14.40 2.81 1.67
CA LEU A 57 14.56 1.37 1.76
C LEU A 57 13.75 0.78 2.92
N VAL A 58 13.84 1.37 4.12
CA VAL A 58 13.08 0.93 5.30
C VAL A 58 11.56 0.99 5.04
N LEU A 59 11.07 2.11 4.50
CA LEU A 59 9.64 2.25 4.19
C LEU A 59 9.17 1.27 3.11
N THR A 60 10.03 0.95 2.15
CA THR A 60 9.75 -0.03 1.10
C THR A 60 9.68 -1.45 1.67
N VAL A 61 10.58 -1.81 2.59
CA VAL A 61 10.53 -3.11 3.29
C VAL A 61 9.26 -3.24 4.13
N ILE A 62 8.86 -2.19 4.86
CA ILE A 62 7.61 -2.19 5.63
C ILE A 62 6.40 -2.40 4.70
N ARG A 63 6.37 -1.72 3.55
CA ARG A 63 5.32 -1.93 2.53
C ARG A 63 5.29 -3.36 2.01
N LEU A 64 6.47 -3.93 1.74
CA LEU A 64 6.57 -5.32 1.27
C LEU A 64 6.00 -6.28 2.31
N ILE A 65 6.37 -6.13 3.58
CA ILE A 65 5.85 -6.95 4.70
C ILE A 65 4.34 -6.78 4.83
N ALA A 66 3.83 -5.55 4.82
CA ALA A 66 2.39 -5.28 4.89
C ALA A 66 1.62 -5.95 3.75
N ASN A 67 2.15 -5.92 2.53
CA ASN A 67 1.57 -6.59 1.37
C ASN A 67 1.64 -8.12 1.47
N ILE A 68 2.70 -8.70 2.04
CA ILE A 68 2.83 -10.14 2.29
C ILE A 68 1.80 -10.60 3.34
N ILE A 69 1.70 -9.88 4.46
CA ILE A 69 0.73 -10.17 5.53
C ILE A 69 -0.69 -10.09 4.97
N ARG A 70 -1.01 -9.02 4.22
CA ARG A 70 -2.28 -8.89 3.53
C ARG A 70 -2.56 -10.06 2.60
N ASN A 71 -1.57 -10.50 1.82
CA ASN A 71 -1.77 -11.51 0.80
C ASN A 71 -1.86 -12.95 1.31
N ASN A 72 -1.33 -13.22 2.50
CA ASN A 72 -1.19 -14.59 3.01
C ASN A 72 -1.93 -14.83 4.33
N VAL A 73 -2.14 -13.79 5.15
CA VAL A 73 -2.69 -13.91 6.52
C VAL A 73 -4.13 -13.39 6.62
N LEU A 74 -4.45 -12.26 6.00
CA LEU A 74 -5.76 -11.60 6.14
C LEU A 74 -6.84 -12.22 5.24
N ASN A 75 -8.00 -12.61 5.77
CA ASN A 75 -9.15 -13.04 4.95
C ASN A 75 -9.62 -11.95 3.95
N LEU A 76 -10.18 -12.35 2.80
CA LEU A 76 -10.56 -11.49 1.67
C LEU A 76 -11.30 -10.21 2.10
N GLY A 77 -12.34 -10.32 2.93
CA GLY A 77 -13.10 -9.15 3.40
C GLY A 77 -12.27 -8.16 4.23
N LYS A 78 -11.31 -8.64 5.02
CA LYS A 78 -10.39 -7.77 5.80
C LYS A 78 -9.23 -7.24 4.95
N ALA A 79 -8.84 -7.97 3.91
CA ALA A 79 -7.82 -7.54 2.96
C ALA A 79 -8.28 -6.39 2.05
N GLU A 80 -9.59 -6.22 1.82
CA GLU A 80 -10.13 -5.10 1.04
C GLU A 80 -10.17 -3.78 1.80
N VAL A 81 -10.35 -3.84 3.12
CA VAL A 81 -10.40 -2.69 4.04
C VAL A 81 -9.02 -2.32 4.59
N PHE A 82 -7.98 -3.11 4.29
CA PHE A 82 -6.63 -2.90 4.80
C PHE A 82 -6.04 -1.56 4.30
N PRO A 83 -5.73 -0.60 5.20
CA PRO A 83 -5.38 0.77 4.82
C PRO A 83 -3.97 0.91 4.25
N LEU A 84 -3.06 -0.01 4.60
CA LEU A 84 -1.66 -0.01 4.13
C LEU A 84 -1.50 -0.79 2.81
N ARG A 85 -2.47 -0.67 1.90
CA ARG A 85 -2.36 -1.28 0.57
C ARG A 85 -1.61 -0.34 -0.37
N SER A 86 -0.72 -0.91 -1.19
CA SER A 86 -0.32 -0.23 -2.43
C SER A 86 -1.51 -0.24 -3.41
N PRO A 87 -1.71 0.83 -4.21
CA PRO A 87 -2.73 0.84 -5.25
C PRO A 87 -2.56 -0.32 -6.25
#